data_AF-A0A967VSL5-F1
#
_entry.id   AF-A0A967VSL5-F1
#
_cell.length_a   1.000
_cell.length_b   1.000
_cell.length_c   1.000
_cell.angle_alpha   90.00
_cell.angle_beta   90.00
_cell.angle_gamma   90.00
#
_symmetry.space_group_name_H-M   'P 1'
#
loop_
_entity.id
_entity.type
_entity.pdbx_description
1 polymer ?
#
loop_
_entity_poly.entity_id
_entity_poly.type
_entity_poly.pdbx_seq_one_letter_code
_entity_poly.pdbx_strand_id
1 'polypeptide(L)' 'RRLVVLAVEELGGLDILVNNAGVGVFESVESMSVADWDRVMETNVSGLFYCSRAAIPHLKERGGGWIINIG' A
#
# COMPACT_ATOMS: atom_id res chain seq x y z
N ARG A 1 -7.29 6.42 -2.22
CA ARG A 1 -7.15 7.52 -3.21
C ARG A 1 -7.25 8.91 -2.55
N ARG A 2 -8.34 9.23 -1.84
CA ARG A 2 -8.50 10.53 -1.13
C ARG A 2 -7.32 10.88 -0.21
N LEU A 3 -6.79 9.90 0.52
CA LEU A 3 -5.66 10.10 1.44
C LEU A 3 -4.41 10.69 0.76
N VAL A 4 -4.03 10.18 -0.42
CA VAL A 4 -2.84 10.63 -1.14
C VAL A 4 -3.03 12.08 -1.63
N VAL A 5 -4.20 12.37 -2.19
CA VAL A 5 -4.52 13.73 -2.66
C VAL A 5 -4.48 14.72 -1.50
N LEU A 6 -5.13 14.40 -0.39
CA LEU A 6 -5.12 15.25 0.80
C LEU A 6 -3.71 15.48 1.33
N ALA A 7 -2.87 14.43 1.40
CA ALA A 7 -1.48 14.57 1.84
C ALA A 7 -0.68 15.50 0.91
N VAL A 8 -0.86 15.38 -0.40
CA VAL A 8 -0.21 16.26 -1.37
C VAL A 8 -0.67 17.71 -1.22
N GLU A 9 -1.97 17.94 -1.02
CA GLU A 9 -2.55 19.28 -0.83
C GLU A 9 -2.03 19.93 0.47
N GLU A 10 -2.05 19.21 1.58
CA GLU A 10 -1.68 19.74 2.91
C GLU A 10 -0.17 19.86 3.11
N LEU A 11 0.63 19.00 2.47
CA LEU A 11 2.09 18.94 2.65
C LEU A 11 2.88 19.53 1.48
N GLY A 12 2.20 19.95 0.40
CA GLY A 12 2.82 20.54 -0.78
C GLY A 12 3.57 19.55 -1.68
N GLY A 13 3.29 18.25 -1.55
CA GLY A 13 3.87 17.21 -2.38
C GLY A 13 3.96 15.85 -1.70
N LEU A 14 4.53 14.89 -2.43
CA LEU A 14 4.79 13.55 -1.94
C LEU A 14 6.18 13.10 -2.40
N ASP A 15 7.06 12.80 -1.45
CA ASP A 15 8.43 12.34 -1.74
C ASP A 15 8.61 10.82 -1.48
N ILE A 16 7.89 10.28 -0.49
CA ILE A 16 8.03 8.87 -0.06
C ILE A 16 6.65 8.28 0.26
N LEU A 17 6.39 7.08 -0.25
CA LEU A 17 5.33 6.19 0.21
C LEU A 17 5.94 4.98 0.94
N VAL A 18 5.45 4.68 2.14
CA VAL A 18 5.80 3.44 2.86
C VAL A 18 4.57 2.55 2.96
N ASN A 19 4.58 1.43 2.22
CA ASN A 19 3.58 0.38 2.36
C ASN A 19 4.01 -0.56 3.49
N ASN A 20 3.58 -0.24 4.72
CA ASN A 20 3.86 -1.02 5.92
C ASN A 20 2.65 -1.82 6.41
N ALA A 21 1.44 -1.47 5.99
CA ALA A 21 0.24 -2.16 6.45
C ALA A 21 0.28 -3.64 6.05
N GLY A 22 0.16 -4.51 7.04
CA GLY A 22 0.15 -5.95 6.84
C GLY A 22 -0.64 -6.66 7.94
N VAL A 23 -1.29 -7.75 7.57
CA VAL A 23 -1.93 -8.70 8.49
C VAL A 23 -1.37 -10.08 8.26
N GLY A 24 -1.18 -10.84 9.34
CA GLY A 24 -0.72 -12.23 9.29
C GLY A 24 -1.79 -13.18 9.80
N VAL A 25 -1.98 -14.27 9.08
CA VAL A 25 -2.73 -15.44 9.55
C VAL A 25 -1.76 -16.61 9.55
N PHE A 26 -1.53 -17.19 10.73
CA PHE A 26 -0.50 -18.19 10.95
C PHE A 26 -1.11 -19.58 11.04
N GLU A 27 -1.52 -20.10 9.88
CA GLU A 27 -2.08 -21.45 9.74
C GLU A 27 -1.35 -22.23 8.66
N SER A 28 -1.50 -23.57 8.66
CA SER A 28 -1.06 -24.38 7.54
C SER A 28 -1.92 -24.12 6.31
N VAL A 29 -1.35 -24.35 5.12
CA VAL A 29 -2.06 -24.13 3.84
C VAL A 29 -3.35 -24.96 3.74
N GLU A 30 -3.39 -26.15 4.33
CA GLU A 30 -4.58 -27.01 4.33
C GLU A 30 -5.68 -26.57 5.31
N SER A 31 -5.31 -25.80 6.36
CA SER A 31 -6.24 -25.34 7.39
C SER A 31 -6.78 -23.94 7.09
N MET A 32 -6.00 -23.13 6.37
CA MET A 32 -6.34 -21.75 6.08
C MET A 32 -7.63 -21.63 5.29
N SER A 33 -8.57 -20.86 5.83
CA SER A 33 -9.80 -20.54 5.11
C SER A 33 -9.51 -19.61 3.93
N VAL A 34 -10.32 -19.73 2.87
CA VAL A 34 -10.23 -18.80 1.71
C VAL A 34 -10.47 -17.36 2.15
N ALA A 35 -11.34 -17.13 3.13
CA ALA A 35 -11.61 -15.79 3.64
C ALA A 35 -10.39 -15.17 4.35
N ASP A 36 -9.62 -15.99 5.09
CA ASP A 36 -8.39 -15.54 5.74
C ASP A 36 -7.27 -15.28 4.72
N TRP A 37 -7.14 -16.16 3.72
CA TRP A 37 -6.25 -15.93 2.59
C TRP A 37 -6.58 -14.61 1.89
N ASP A 38 -7.85 -14.40 1.53
CA ASP A 38 -8.31 -13.20 0.86
C ASP A 38 -8.03 -11.96 1.70
N ARG A 39 -8.28 -12.01 3.02
CA ARG A 39 -7.98 -10.90 3.94
C ARG A 39 -6.49 -10.52 3.93
N VAL A 40 -5.59 -11.51 3.94
CA VAL A 40 -4.14 -11.31 3.86
C VAL A 40 -3.78 -10.71 2.50
N MET A 41 -4.31 -11.24 1.40
CA MET A 41 -4.04 -10.77 0.05
C MET A 41 -4.59 -9.37 -0.24
N GLU A 42 -5.78 -9.06 0.28
CA GLU A 42 -6.41 -7.74 0.18
C GLU A 42 -5.55 -6.68 0.85
N THR A 43 -5.01 -6.96 2.04
CA THR A 43 -4.21 -6.00 2.80
C THR A 43 -2.78 -5.93 2.26
N ASN A 44 -2.09 -7.06 2.22
CA ASN A 44 -0.64 -7.12 2.05
C ASN A 44 -0.21 -7.01 0.58
N VAL A 45 -1.10 -7.33 -0.38
CA VAL A 45 -0.77 -7.32 -1.81
C VAL A 45 -1.60 -6.30 -2.56
N SER A 46 -2.93 -6.42 -2.52
CA SER A 46 -3.83 -5.50 -3.22
C SER A 46 -3.74 -4.08 -2.64
N GLY A 47 -3.69 -3.97 -1.31
CA GLY A 47 -3.58 -2.70 -0.59
C GLY A 47 -2.35 -1.90 -1.03
N LEU A 48 -1.15 -2.51 -0.98
CA LEU A 48 0.07 -1.84 -1.41
C LEU A 48 0.06 -1.48 -2.89
N PHE A 49 -0.59 -2.28 -3.74
CA PHE A 49 -0.72 -1.98 -5.17
C PHE A 49 -1.58 -0.73 -5.37
N TYR A 50 -2.73 -0.63 -4.72
CA TYR A 50 -3.62 0.52 -4.85
C TYR A 50 -3.02 1.80 -4.28
N CYS A 51 -2.30 1.71 -3.15
CA CYS A 51 -1.57 2.85 -2.58
C CYS A 51 -0.47 3.32 -3.51
N SER A 52 0.36 2.40 -4.02
CA SER A 52 1.44 2.71 -4.95
C SER A 52 0.90 3.34 -6.24
N ARG A 53 -0.14 2.76 -6.83
CA ARG A 53 -0.80 3.30 -8.03
C ARG A 53 -1.32 4.72 -7.81
N ALA A 54 -1.83 5.02 -6.62
CA ALA A 54 -2.31 6.37 -6.30
C ALA A 54 -1.16 7.36 -6.07
N ALA A 55 -0.03 6.93 -5.49
CA ALA A 55 1.13 7.77 -5.19
C ALA A 55 2.00 8.11 -6.42
N ILE A 56 2.16 7.17 -7.36
CA ILE A 56 3.08 7.29 -8.49
C ILE A 56 2.93 8.59 -9.31
N PRO A 57 1.72 9.06 -9.66
CA PRO A 57 1.58 10.32 -10.41
C PRO A 57 2.19 11.52 -9.68
N HIS A 58 1.96 11.62 -8.36
CA HIS A 58 2.45 12.72 -7.54
C HIS A 58 3.97 12.64 -7.31
N LEU A 59 4.50 11.42 -7.13
CA LEU A 59 5.95 11.20 -7.08
C LEU A 59 6.62 11.62 -8.39
N LYS A 60 6.01 11.33 -9.55
CA LYS A 60 6.52 11.76 -10.86
C LYS A 60 6.47 13.27 -11.04
N GLU A 61 5.37 13.92 -10.64
CA GLU A 61 5.22 15.37 -10.69
C GLU A 61 6.29 16.09 -9.84
N ARG A 62 6.67 15.49 -8.72
CA ARG A 62 7.75 15.96 -7.84
C ARG A 62 9.16 15.78 -8.41
N GLY A 63 9.30 15.10 -9.56
CA GLY A 63 10.59 14.79 -10.19
C GLY A 63 11.19 13.44 -9.79
N GLY A 64 10.47 12.63 -9.01
CA GLY A 64 10.90 11.34 -8.50
C GLY A 64 10.56 11.14 -7.02
N GLY A 65 10.88 9.96 -6.49
CA GLY A 65 10.68 9.62 -5.08
C GLY A 65 10.81 8.12 -4.83
N TRP A 66 10.47 7.70 -3.61
CA TRP A 66 10.67 6.31 -3.17
C TRP A 66 9.37 5.65 -2.74
N ILE A 67 9.19 4.39 -3.14
CA ILE A 67 8.17 3.50 -2.58
C ILE A 67 8.90 2.40 -1.82
N ILE A 68 8.63 2.28 -0.52
CA ILE A 68 9.24 1.29 0.36
C ILE A 68 8.15 0.31 0.78
N ASN A 69 8.32 -0.97 0.47
CA ASN A 69 7.43 -2.04 0.91
C ASN A 69 8.09 -2.79 2.07
N ILE A 70 7.37 -2.93 3.17
CA ILE A 70 7.79 -3.74 4.31
C ILE A 70 7.13 -5.12 4.17
N GLY A 71 7.93 -6.17 4.29
CA GLY A 71 7.49 -7.57 4.18
C GLY A 71 8.15 -8.43 5.24
#